data_AF-A0A8C7EY20-F1
#
_entry.id   AF-A0A8C7EY20-F1
#
_cell.length_a   1.000
_cell.length_b   1.000
_cell.length_c   1.000
_cell.angle_alpha   90.00
_cell.angle_beta   90.00
_cell.angle_gamma   90.00
#
_symmetry.space_group_name_H-M   'P 1'
#
loop_
_entity.id
_entity.type
_entity.pdbx_description
1 polymer ?
#
loop_
_entity_poly.entity_id
_entity_poly.type
_entity_poly.pdbx_seq_one_letter_code
_entity_poly.pdbx_strand_id
1 'polypeptide(L)'
;MGRPRLLPLLLLLVQTCIPASWSLQCLLCGRTGKCQVEECARGQDLCRTTTLRIWEGGEELEVVERGCAHPEKSNRTMSYRTGTQIITLTEALCATNLCNGPSPGRTSTFPRTRNRYLECVSCASSDLSCERGWDQSLQCRSPTEQCVEVVTHRSLEGSPRDEHHTRGCGNLPGCPGPTGFHNHHTFHFLQCCNTTKCNGGSVVELQNLALNGLQCYSCEGNSTHGCSADETSLTACQGPMNQCLEATGTNGLGNPIYTVRGCATPSWCQSLHVAEAFSLTHLNVSCCTGTGCNNPLRDHQPRMGGAPRPGPAHLSLTTTLLITARLWGGTLLWT
;
A
#
# COMPACT_ATOMS: atom_id res chain seq x y z
N MET A 1 -26.03 62.94 -5.85
CA MET A 1 -26.35 61.49 -5.75
C MET A 1 -25.05 60.70 -5.91
N GLY A 2 -24.39 60.35 -4.81
CA GLY A 2 -23.13 59.62 -4.82
C GLY A 2 -23.23 58.39 -3.92
N ARG A 3 -23.63 57.26 -4.50
CA ARG A 3 -23.61 55.93 -3.87
C ARG A 3 -22.54 55.10 -4.60
N PRO A 4 -21.98 54.06 -3.97
CA PRO A 4 -20.58 54.07 -3.55
C PRO A 4 -19.73 53.08 -4.36
N ARG A 5 -18.44 53.40 -4.50
CA ARG A 5 -17.37 52.51 -5.02
C ARG A 5 -17.03 51.39 -4.03
N LEU A 6 -17.99 50.57 -3.63
CA LEU A 6 -17.78 49.44 -2.72
C LEU A 6 -17.86 48.07 -3.41
N LEU A 7 -18.37 48.00 -4.65
CA LEU A 7 -18.49 46.73 -5.37
C LEU A 7 -17.17 46.13 -5.90
N PRO A 8 -16.18 46.89 -6.42
CA PRO A 8 -14.98 46.26 -6.98
C PRO A 8 -14.00 45.80 -5.90
N LEU A 9 -14.06 46.38 -4.69
CA LEU A 9 -13.24 45.96 -3.55
C LEU A 9 -13.71 44.62 -2.97
N LEU A 10 -15.02 44.34 -3.01
CA LEU A 10 -15.60 43.09 -2.53
C LEU A 10 -15.21 41.89 -3.41
N LEU A 11 -15.10 42.09 -4.72
CA LEU A 11 -14.70 41.03 -5.68
C LEU A 11 -13.20 40.67 -5.57
N LEU A 12 -12.35 41.61 -5.20
CA LEU A 12 -10.91 41.37 -4.96
C LEU A 12 -10.64 40.62 -3.65
N LEU A 13 -11.49 40.79 -2.62
CA LEU A 13 -11.41 40.05 -1.36
C LEU A 13 -11.86 38.58 -1.49
N VAL A 14 -12.67 38.25 -2.49
CA VAL A 14 -13.13 36.87 -2.74
C VAL A 14 -12.08 36.04 -3.49
N GLN A 15 -11.12 36.67 -4.18
CA GLN A 15 -10.04 35.95 -4.89
C GLN A 15 -8.81 35.60 -4.04
N THR A 16 -8.74 36.04 -2.78
CA THR A 16 -7.60 35.72 -1.88
C THR A 16 -7.91 34.64 -0.85
N CYS A 17 -9.13 34.11 -0.81
CA CYS A 17 -9.48 32.94 0.00
C CYS A 17 -9.59 31.71 -0.91
N ILE A 18 -8.48 31.32 -1.54
CA ILE A 18 -8.27 29.90 -1.80
C ILE A 18 -8.22 29.29 -0.40
N PRO A 19 -9.17 28.43 0.02
CA PRO A 19 -9.03 27.76 1.31
C PRO A 19 -7.67 27.07 1.26
N ALA A 20 -6.75 27.47 2.15
CA ALA A 20 -5.53 26.72 2.39
C ALA A 20 -5.98 25.27 2.48
N SER A 21 -5.57 24.41 1.55
CA SER A 21 -6.04 23.02 1.50
C SER A 21 -5.88 22.46 2.90
N TRP A 22 -7.00 22.19 3.59
CA TRP A 22 -6.97 21.76 4.99
C TRP A 22 -6.25 20.42 4.97
N SER A 23 -5.02 20.40 5.48
CA SER A 23 -4.24 19.19 5.72
C SER A 23 -5.05 18.29 6.65
N LEU A 24 -5.06 16.99 6.34
CA LEU A 24 -5.72 16.00 7.18
C LEU A 24 -5.07 16.02 8.58
N GLN A 25 -5.90 16.03 9.62
CA GLN A 25 -5.43 15.91 11.00
C GLN A 25 -5.76 14.52 11.54
N CYS A 26 -4.80 13.86 12.18
CA CYS A 26 -4.98 12.56 12.80
C CYS A 26 -4.52 12.57 14.26
N LEU A 27 -5.00 11.64 15.07
CA LEU A 27 -4.39 11.36 16.36
C LEU A 27 -3.12 10.53 16.17
N LEU A 28 -2.02 11.00 16.74
CA LEU A 28 -0.75 10.30 16.85
C LEU A 28 -0.63 9.75 18.27
N CYS A 29 -0.61 8.42 18.41
CA CYS A 29 -0.47 7.74 19.69
C CYS A 29 0.68 6.74 19.63
N GLY A 30 1.65 6.88 20.53
CA GLY A 30 2.69 5.88 20.74
C GLY A 30 2.23 4.73 21.63
N ARG A 31 3.08 3.69 21.78
CA ARG A 31 2.78 2.49 22.60
C ARG A 31 2.44 2.77 24.06
N THR A 32 2.88 3.92 24.60
CA THR A 32 2.65 4.34 25.99
C THR A 32 1.27 4.97 26.21
N GLY A 33 0.44 5.08 25.18
CA GLY A 33 -0.94 5.58 25.26
C GLY A 33 -1.09 7.10 25.29
N LYS A 34 0.02 7.85 25.30
CA LYS A 34 -0.02 9.32 25.13
C LYS A 34 -0.35 9.65 23.67
N CYS A 35 -1.40 10.45 23.48
CA CYS A 35 -1.89 10.85 22.18
C CYS A 35 -1.82 12.37 22.01
N GLN A 36 -1.48 12.82 20.81
CA GLN A 36 -1.56 14.22 20.40
C GLN A 36 -2.16 14.32 19.01
N VAL A 37 -2.63 15.50 18.62
CA VAL A 37 -3.06 15.75 17.25
C VAL A 37 -1.81 16.03 16.41
N GLU A 38 -1.74 15.40 15.25
CA GLU A 38 -0.70 15.59 14.24
C GLU A 38 -1.36 16.07 12.94
N GLU A 39 -0.71 17.03 12.28
CA GLU A 39 -1.06 17.48 10.94
C GLU A 39 -0.32 16.61 9.92
N CYS A 40 -1.05 15.91 9.05
CA CYS A 40 -0.46 14.95 8.13
C CYS A 40 0.37 15.64 7.05
N ALA A 41 1.52 15.03 6.73
CA ALA A 41 2.40 15.52 5.70
C ALA A 41 1.76 15.39 4.30
N ARG A 42 2.30 16.12 3.32
CA ARG A 42 1.84 16.03 1.94
C ARG A 42 1.95 14.58 1.42
N GLY A 43 0.86 14.05 0.89
CA GLY A 43 0.77 12.67 0.41
C GLY A 43 0.37 11.64 1.47
N GLN A 44 0.10 12.08 2.71
CA GLN A 44 -0.55 11.29 3.75
C GLN A 44 -2.00 11.74 3.90
N ASP A 45 -2.90 11.07 3.20
CA ASP A 45 -4.33 11.39 3.10
C ASP A 45 -5.22 10.42 3.90
N LEU A 46 -4.62 9.57 4.74
CA LEU A 46 -5.30 8.64 5.63
C LEU A 46 -4.82 8.79 7.08
N CYS A 47 -5.73 8.52 8.02
CA CYS A 47 -5.39 8.19 9.40
C CYS A 47 -5.38 6.68 9.58
N ARG A 48 -4.39 6.16 10.32
CA ARG A 48 -4.30 4.76 10.70
C ARG A 48 -4.53 4.53 12.19
N THR A 49 -5.06 3.35 12.49
CA THR A 49 -5.07 2.72 13.81
C THR A 49 -4.53 1.31 13.67
N THR A 50 -3.41 1.01 14.32
CA THR A 50 -2.81 -0.33 14.37
C THR A 50 -3.01 -0.88 15.77
N THR A 51 -3.69 -2.02 15.86
CA THR A 51 -3.98 -2.71 17.12
C THR A 51 -3.27 -4.06 17.13
N LEU A 52 -2.45 -4.29 18.15
CA LEU A 52 -1.87 -5.58 18.49
C LEU A 52 -2.58 -6.10 19.73
N ARG A 53 -3.13 -7.30 19.65
CA ARG A 53 -3.72 -8.02 20.78
C ARG A 53 -2.97 -9.33 20.98
N ILE A 54 -2.59 -9.60 22.22
CA ILE A 54 -1.98 -10.86 22.63
C ILE A 54 -2.89 -11.45 23.68
N TRP A 55 -3.41 -12.65 23.41
CA TRP A 55 -4.24 -13.40 24.33
C TRP A 55 -3.52 -14.63 24.84
N GLU A 56 -3.44 -14.78 26.16
CA GLU A 56 -2.80 -15.91 26.81
C GLU A 56 -3.52 -16.26 28.11
N GLY A 57 -3.92 -17.52 28.30
CA GLY A 57 -4.46 -17.99 29.58
C GLY A 57 -5.72 -17.28 30.09
N GLY A 58 -6.42 -16.51 29.24
CA GLY A 58 -7.59 -15.70 29.64
C GLY A 58 -7.27 -14.23 29.92
N GLU A 59 -6.00 -13.83 29.93
CA GLU A 59 -5.56 -12.43 29.96
C GLU A 59 -5.39 -11.91 28.52
N GLU A 60 -5.66 -10.61 28.33
CA GLU A 60 -5.52 -9.92 27.04
C GLU A 60 -4.66 -8.67 27.24
N LEU A 61 -3.56 -8.59 26.49
CA LEU A 61 -2.77 -7.37 26.33
C LEU A 61 -3.18 -6.71 25.01
N GLU A 62 -3.57 -5.43 25.06
CA GLU A 62 -3.90 -4.65 23.88
C GLU A 62 -2.98 -3.43 23.77
N VAL A 63 -2.29 -3.30 22.63
CA VAL A 63 -1.44 -2.16 22.27
C VAL A 63 -2.05 -1.49 21.05
N VAL A 64 -2.28 -0.17 21.14
CA VAL A 64 -2.87 0.61 20.04
C VAL A 64 -1.94 1.75 19.66
N GLU A 65 -1.52 1.76 18.40
CA GLU A 65 -0.79 2.85 17.78
C GLU A 65 -1.68 3.58 16.77
N ARG A 66 -1.49 4.89 16.64
CA ARG A 66 -2.25 5.73 15.71
C ARG A 66 -1.34 6.77 15.07
N GLY A 67 -1.69 7.21 13.87
CA GLY A 67 -0.99 8.32 13.19
C GLY A 67 -1.50 8.55 11.78
N CYS A 68 -0.79 9.38 11.02
CA CYS A 68 -1.01 9.55 9.59
C CYS A 68 -0.50 8.33 8.79
N ALA A 69 -1.07 8.12 7.60
CA ALA A 69 -0.74 7.05 6.68
C ALA A 69 -0.86 7.50 5.23
N HIS A 70 -0.12 6.83 4.36
CA HIS A 70 -0.15 7.01 2.92
C HIS A 70 -1.29 6.21 2.27
N PRO A 71 -1.79 6.62 1.09
CA PRO A 71 -2.95 5.99 0.44
C PRO A 71 -2.70 4.54 0.00
N GLU A 72 -1.44 4.13 -0.08
CA GLU A 72 -1.04 2.76 -0.41
C GLU A 72 -1.35 1.74 0.72
N LYS A 73 -1.84 2.20 1.88
CA LYS A 73 -2.25 1.31 2.98
C LYS A 73 -3.70 0.82 2.79
N SER A 74 -3.99 -0.38 3.28
CA SER A 74 -5.34 -0.96 3.28
C SER A 74 -5.78 -1.47 4.65
N ASN A 75 -7.09 -1.61 4.84
CA ASN A 75 -7.65 -2.28 6.02
C ASN A 75 -7.29 -3.76 6.00
N ARG A 76 -6.78 -4.27 7.12
CA ARG A 76 -6.35 -5.66 7.22
C ARG A 76 -6.40 -6.21 8.62
N THR A 77 -6.56 -7.53 8.69
CA THR A 77 -6.54 -8.28 9.95
C THR A 77 -5.82 -9.59 9.76
N MET A 78 -5.06 -9.99 10.76
CA MET A 78 -4.42 -11.30 10.82
C MET A 78 -4.40 -11.80 12.26
N SER A 79 -4.75 -13.07 12.47
CA SER A 79 -4.68 -13.75 13.76
C SER A 79 -3.99 -15.09 13.59
N TYR A 80 -3.06 -15.40 14.48
CA TYR A 80 -2.31 -16.66 14.48
C TYR A 80 -1.92 -17.08 15.91
N ARG A 81 -1.53 -18.34 16.06
CA ARG A 81 -1.05 -18.94 17.30
C ARG A 81 0.47 -19.03 17.29
N THR A 82 1.06 -18.77 18.45
CA THR A 82 2.47 -19.05 18.78
C THR A 82 2.50 -19.60 20.20
N GLY A 83 2.88 -20.86 20.36
CA GLY A 83 2.73 -21.62 21.60
C GLY A 83 1.30 -21.58 22.14
N THR A 84 1.14 -21.06 23.36
CA THR A 84 -0.15 -20.88 24.06
C THR A 84 -0.85 -19.57 23.71
N GLN A 85 -0.18 -18.66 23.01
CA GLN A 85 -0.66 -17.32 22.73
C GLN A 85 -1.45 -17.26 21.43
N ILE A 86 -2.43 -16.37 21.37
CA ILE A 86 -3.08 -15.94 20.13
C ILE A 86 -2.71 -14.48 19.91
N ILE A 87 -2.00 -14.21 18.81
CA ILE A 87 -1.66 -12.87 18.37
C ILE A 87 -2.66 -12.43 17.32
N THR A 88 -3.27 -11.26 17.50
CA THR A 88 -4.15 -10.62 16.52
C THR A 88 -3.62 -9.23 16.20
N LEU A 89 -3.34 -9.01 14.91
CA LEU A 89 -2.93 -7.75 14.32
C LEU A 89 -4.10 -7.19 13.51
N THR A 90 -4.42 -5.91 13.71
CA THR A 90 -5.46 -5.22 12.93
C THR A 90 -4.96 -3.84 12.55
N GLU A 91 -5.12 -3.48 11.28
CA GLU A 91 -4.88 -2.13 10.79
C GLU A 91 -6.17 -1.60 10.16
N ALA A 92 -6.65 -0.47 10.67
CA ALA A 92 -7.85 0.21 10.21
C ALA A 92 -7.50 1.64 9.77
N LEU A 93 -8.09 2.05 8.64
CA LEU A 93 -7.84 3.31 7.95
C LEU A 93 -9.13 4.10 7.79
N CYS A 94 -9.00 5.42 7.80
CA CYS A 94 -10.08 6.36 7.55
C CYS A 94 -9.51 7.70 7.02
N ALA A 95 -10.32 8.51 6.35
CA ALA A 95 -9.85 9.65 5.56
C ALA A 95 -10.40 11.02 6.02
N THR A 96 -10.94 11.11 7.24
CA THR A 96 -11.53 12.36 7.78
C THR A 96 -10.79 12.82 9.02
N ASN A 97 -10.87 14.13 9.33
CA ASN A 97 -10.15 14.70 10.46
C ASN A 97 -10.47 13.96 11.77
N LEU A 98 -9.41 13.52 12.46
CA LEU A 98 -9.42 12.84 13.75
C LEU A 98 -10.27 11.56 13.77
N CYS A 99 -10.53 10.95 12.61
CA CYS A 99 -11.38 9.77 12.48
C CYS A 99 -10.82 8.53 13.20
N ASN A 100 -9.52 8.50 13.46
CA ASN A 100 -8.85 7.43 14.21
C ASN A 100 -8.97 7.61 15.73
N GLY A 101 -9.78 8.55 16.22
CA GLY A 101 -10.03 8.75 17.63
C GLY A 101 -10.64 7.54 18.35
N PRO A 102 -10.49 7.48 19.69
CA PRO A 102 -11.08 6.42 20.48
C PRO A 102 -12.60 6.41 20.28
N SER A 103 -13.16 5.28 19.84
CA SER A 103 -14.60 5.15 19.70
C SER A 103 -15.26 5.10 21.10
N PRO A 104 -16.19 6.01 21.42
CA PRO A 104 -16.92 5.93 22.68
C PRO A 104 -17.78 4.66 22.69
N GLY A 105 -17.55 3.79 23.68
CA GLY A 105 -18.38 2.59 23.92
C GLY A 105 -17.83 1.25 23.41
N ARG A 106 -16.64 1.20 22.79
CA ARG A 106 -15.94 -0.07 22.59
C ARG A 106 -15.18 -0.44 23.86
N THR A 107 -15.87 -0.98 24.85
CA THR A 107 -15.22 -1.96 25.74
C THR A 107 -14.76 -3.10 24.83
N SER A 108 -13.44 -3.33 24.80
CA SER A 108 -12.79 -4.43 24.11
C SER A 108 -13.21 -5.75 24.77
N THR A 109 -14.46 -6.15 24.61
CA THR A 109 -14.89 -7.50 24.91
C THR A 109 -14.56 -8.30 23.66
N PHE A 110 -13.52 -9.13 23.75
CA PHE A 110 -13.38 -10.28 22.87
C PHE A 110 -14.77 -10.86 22.62
N PRO A 111 -15.24 -10.98 21.36
CA PRO A 111 -16.52 -11.59 21.11
C PRO A 111 -16.47 -13.02 21.64
N ARG A 112 -17.02 -13.24 22.85
CA ARG A 112 -17.31 -14.55 23.43
C ARG A 112 -18.47 -15.24 22.68
N THR A 113 -18.86 -14.71 21.52
CA THR A 113 -19.86 -15.28 20.66
C THR A 113 -19.31 -16.57 20.07
N ARG A 114 -19.84 -17.66 20.62
CA ARG A 114 -19.77 -19.06 20.25
C ARG A 114 -20.25 -19.37 18.82
N ASN A 115 -20.18 -18.39 17.91
CA ASN A 115 -20.47 -18.59 16.49
C ASN A 115 -19.25 -19.26 15.88
N ARG A 116 -19.43 -20.49 15.42
CA ARG A 116 -18.37 -21.26 14.78
C ARG A 116 -18.15 -20.72 13.37
N TYR A 117 -17.33 -19.68 13.23
CA TYR A 117 -16.81 -19.27 11.93
C TYR A 117 -15.77 -20.29 11.44
N LEU A 118 -15.20 -20.00 10.27
CA LEU A 118 -14.19 -20.81 9.61
C LEU A 118 -13.08 -21.25 10.59
N GLU A 119 -12.68 -22.52 10.52
CA GLU A 119 -11.58 -23.09 11.29
C GLU A 119 -10.38 -23.28 10.36
N CYS A 120 -9.22 -22.77 10.75
CA CYS A 120 -7.99 -22.75 9.96
C CYS A 120 -6.83 -23.41 10.69
N VAL A 121 -5.81 -23.80 9.95
CA VAL A 121 -4.50 -24.17 10.50
C VAL A 121 -3.77 -22.89 10.92
N SER A 122 -3.02 -22.97 12.03
CA SER A 122 -2.29 -21.84 12.57
C SER A 122 -0.95 -22.23 13.18
N CYS A 123 0.07 -21.45 12.86
CA CYS A 123 1.45 -21.60 13.31
C CYS A 123 2.21 -20.27 13.08
N ALA A 124 3.40 -20.17 13.66
CA ALA A 124 4.35 -19.07 13.45
C ALA A 124 5.80 -19.57 13.41
N SER A 125 6.72 -18.73 12.93
CA SER A 125 8.16 -19.00 12.93
C SER A 125 8.83 -18.67 14.27
N SER A 126 8.27 -17.77 15.07
CA SER A 126 8.81 -17.36 16.37
C SER A 126 8.98 -18.52 17.35
N ASP A 127 8.08 -19.50 17.31
CA ASP A 127 8.15 -20.73 18.10
C ASP A 127 8.52 -21.98 17.27
N LEU A 128 8.89 -21.79 16.00
CA LEU A 128 9.20 -22.83 15.01
C LEU A 128 8.04 -23.82 14.77
N SER A 129 6.80 -23.44 15.08
CA SER A 129 5.66 -24.33 14.93
C SER A 129 5.34 -24.61 13.47
N CYS A 130 5.51 -23.63 12.56
CA CYS A 130 5.29 -23.85 11.13
C CYS A 130 6.32 -24.82 10.54
N GLU A 131 7.60 -24.56 10.80
CA GLU A 131 8.73 -25.31 10.23
C GLU A 131 8.76 -26.75 10.73
N ARG A 132 8.32 -26.99 11.98
CA ARG A 132 8.24 -28.33 12.58
C ARG A 132 6.93 -29.06 12.28
N GLY A 133 5.98 -28.41 11.60
CA GLY A 133 4.65 -28.96 11.35
C GLY A 133 3.83 -29.15 12.64
N TRP A 134 4.08 -28.36 13.67
CA TRP A 134 3.30 -28.33 14.92
C TRP A 134 2.08 -27.43 14.79
N ASP A 135 1.32 -27.68 13.72
CA ASP A 135 0.13 -26.95 13.32
C ASP A 135 -0.96 -27.02 14.41
N GLN A 136 -1.47 -25.86 14.81
CA GLN A 136 -2.59 -25.74 15.73
C GLN A 136 -3.87 -25.37 14.99
N SER A 137 -5.02 -25.60 15.62
CA SER A 137 -6.31 -25.11 15.10
C SER A 137 -6.62 -23.72 15.64
N LEU A 138 -7.07 -22.83 14.75
CA LEU A 138 -7.57 -21.51 15.11
C LEU A 138 -8.95 -21.29 14.47
N GLN A 139 -9.91 -20.89 15.30
CA GLN A 139 -11.23 -20.48 14.84
C GLN A 139 -11.23 -18.97 14.55
N CYS A 140 -11.65 -18.61 13.35
CA CYS A 140 -11.77 -17.22 12.94
C CYS A 140 -12.89 -16.52 13.71
N ARG A 141 -12.84 -15.19 13.76
CA ARG A 141 -13.72 -14.35 14.60
C ARG A 141 -14.66 -13.48 13.80
N SER A 142 -14.38 -13.31 12.51
CA SER A 142 -15.24 -12.60 11.57
C SER A 142 -15.70 -13.54 10.46
N PRO A 143 -16.94 -13.42 9.96
CA PRO A 143 -17.37 -14.11 8.75
C PRO A 143 -16.61 -13.66 7.49
N THR A 144 -15.91 -12.52 7.54
CA THR A 144 -15.09 -12.01 6.43
C THR A 144 -13.66 -12.56 6.45
N GLU A 145 -13.25 -13.23 7.52
CA GLU A 145 -11.91 -13.83 7.62
C GLU A 145 -11.84 -15.13 6.83
N GLN A 146 -10.69 -15.33 6.18
CA GLN A 146 -10.32 -16.52 5.43
C GLN A 146 -9.14 -17.19 6.14
N CYS A 147 -8.88 -18.44 5.78
CA CYS A 147 -7.61 -19.07 6.15
C CYS A 147 -6.51 -18.46 5.32
N VAL A 148 -5.43 -18.05 5.96
CA VAL A 148 -4.28 -17.39 5.33
C VAL A 148 -2.98 -18.11 5.63
N GLU A 149 -2.08 -18.09 4.66
CA GLU A 149 -0.67 -18.43 4.80
C GLU A 149 0.16 -17.29 4.23
N VAL A 150 1.04 -16.74 5.05
CA VAL A 150 1.95 -15.65 4.70
C VAL A 150 3.37 -16.15 4.82
N VAL A 151 4.15 -15.92 3.77
CA VAL A 151 5.59 -16.21 3.73
C VAL A 151 6.34 -14.90 3.47
N THR A 152 7.33 -14.62 4.29
CA THR A 152 8.22 -13.46 4.17
C THR A 152 9.66 -13.89 4.43
N HIS A 153 10.42 -14.06 3.36
CA HIS A 153 11.85 -14.30 3.44
C HIS A 153 12.59 -13.09 2.86
N ARG A 154 13.50 -12.51 3.64
CA ARG A 154 14.40 -11.43 3.20
C ARG A 154 15.81 -11.76 3.67
N SER A 155 16.74 -11.81 2.72
CA SER A 155 18.15 -12.08 2.99
C SER A 155 18.93 -10.84 3.42
N LEU A 156 18.42 -9.63 3.17
CA LEU A 156 19.07 -8.37 3.54
C LEU A 156 18.73 -8.03 5.01
N GLU A 157 19.76 -8.02 5.87
CA GLU A 157 19.69 -7.65 7.29
C GLU A 157 19.33 -6.16 7.46
N GLY A 158 18.04 -5.83 7.56
CA GLY A 158 17.61 -4.44 7.77
C GLY A 158 16.20 -4.23 8.34
N SER A 159 15.39 -5.29 8.51
CA SER A 159 14.05 -5.20 9.10
C SER A 159 14.03 -5.90 10.47
N PRO A 160 13.26 -5.44 11.47
CA PRO A 160 12.93 -6.27 12.63
C PRO A 160 12.43 -7.64 12.14
N ARG A 161 12.76 -8.71 12.88
CA ARG A 161 12.45 -10.10 12.51
C ARG A 161 10.94 -10.30 12.36
N ASP A 162 10.43 -10.04 11.16
CA ASP A 162 9.09 -10.45 10.76
C ASP A 162 9.06 -11.98 10.76
N GLU A 163 7.88 -12.54 11.07
CA GLU A 163 7.66 -13.98 10.99
C GLU A 163 7.94 -14.46 9.57
N HIS A 164 8.83 -15.45 9.40
CA HIS A 164 9.12 -16.00 8.08
C HIS A 164 7.92 -16.74 7.50
N HIS A 165 7.23 -17.48 8.36
CA HIS A 165 6.03 -18.22 8.06
C HIS A 165 4.97 -17.92 9.10
N THR A 166 3.76 -17.72 8.64
CA THR A 166 2.64 -17.54 9.55
C THR A 166 1.36 -18.06 8.91
N ARG A 167 0.61 -18.87 9.66
CA ARG A 167 -0.70 -19.37 9.27
C ARG A 167 -1.76 -18.99 10.28
N GLY A 168 -2.97 -18.74 9.80
CA GLY A 168 -4.10 -18.50 10.68
C GLY A 168 -5.32 -17.95 9.96
N CYS A 169 -6.01 -17.03 10.61
CA CYS A 169 -7.20 -16.37 10.11
C CYS A 169 -6.87 -14.94 9.71
N GLY A 170 -7.45 -14.43 8.63
CA GLY A 170 -7.24 -13.03 8.28
C GLY A 170 -8.09 -12.54 7.12
N ASN A 171 -8.10 -11.23 6.96
CA ASN A 171 -8.54 -10.55 5.75
C ASN A 171 -7.40 -9.64 5.35
N LEU A 172 -6.61 -10.10 4.39
CA LEU A 172 -5.44 -9.39 3.88
C LEU A 172 -5.75 -8.89 2.47
N PRO A 173 -5.16 -7.75 2.05
CA PRO A 173 -5.21 -7.36 0.65
C PRO A 173 -4.70 -8.53 -0.21
N GLY A 174 -5.19 -8.66 -1.45
CA GLY A 174 -4.79 -9.76 -2.33
C GLY A 174 -5.48 -11.10 -2.09
N CYS A 175 -6.36 -11.20 -1.09
CA CYS A 175 -7.31 -12.31 -0.98
C CYS A 175 -8.58 -12.03 -1.82
N PRO A 176 -9.17 -13.04 -2.50
CA PRO A 176 -8.71 -14.42 -2.59
C PRO A 176 -7.44 -14.55 -3.48
N GLY A 177 -6.42 -15.25 -2.96
CA GLY A 177 -5.10 -15.39 -3.55
C GLY A 177 -4.98 -16.56 -4.55
N PRO A 178 -3.75 -16.97 -4.94
CA PRO A 178 -2.47 -16.52 -4.40
C PRO A 178 -1.98 -15.19 -4.98
N THR A 179 -1.15 -14.50 -4.20
CA THR A 179 -0.38 -13.33 -4.66
C THR A 179 1.05 -13.46 -4.14
N GLY A 180 2.04 -13.07 -4.94
CA GLY A 180 3.43 -13.24 -4.54
C GLY A 180 4.43 -12.51 -5.41
N PHE A 181 5.61 -12.34 -4.85
CA PHE A 181 6.78 -11.77 -5.48
C PHE A 181 8.02 -12.52 -5.04
N HIS A 182 8.96 -12.73 -5.97
CA HIS A 182 10.30 -13.15 -5.61
C HIS A 182 11.35 -12.54 -6.51
N ASN A 183 12.53 -12.36 -5.95
CA ASN A 183 13.75 -12.03 -6.64
C ASN A 183 14.92 -12.77 -5.96
N HIS A 184 16.16 -12.36 -6.20
CA HIS A 184 17.32 -13.03 -5.59
C HIS A 184 17.36 -12.92 -4.05
N HIS A 185 16.81 -11.84 -3.48
CA HIS A 185 16.98 -11.52 -2.07
C HIS A 185 15.73 -11.76 -1.23
N THR A 186 14.56 -11.69 -1.86
CA THR A 186 13.27 -11.58 -1.21
C THR A 186 12.28 -12.55 -1.83
N PHE A 187 11.51 -13.22 -0.97
CA PHE A 187 10.34 -13.99 -1.34
C PHE A 187 9.17 -13.60 -0.43
N HIS A 188 8.10 -13.14 -1.05
CA HIS A 188 6.83 -12.86 -0.40
C HIS A 188 5.73 -13.67 -1.07
N PHE A 189 4.94 -14.36 -0.27
CA PHE A 189 3.82 -15.16 -0.76
C PHE A 189 2.65 -15.06 0.19
N LEU A 190 1.46 -14.84 -0.37
CA LEU A 190 0.20 -14.86 0.36
C LEU A 190 -0.76 -15.81 -0.36
N GLN A 191 -1.25 -16.78 0.38
CA GLN A 191 -2.30 -17.68 -0.05
C GLN A 191 -3.50 -17.54 0.89
N CYS A 192 -4.69 -17.46 0.30
CA CYS A 192 -5.94 -17.37 1.07
C CYS A 192 -6.94 -18.38 0.52
N CYS A 193 -7.73 -18.95 1.42
CA CYS A 193 -8.77 -19.91 1.07
C CYS A 193 -9.90 -19.90 2.11
N ASN A 194 -11.10 -20.31 1.70
CA ASN A 194 -12.34 -20.10 2.47
C ASN A 194 -13.02 -21.39 2.95
N THR A 195 -12.30 -22.52 2.92
CA THR A 195 -12.80 -23.82 3.40
C THR A 195 -12.04 -24.28 4.63
N THR A 196 -12.64 -25.13 5.46
CA THR A 196 -12.07 -25.53 6.75
C THR A 196 -10.67 -26.14 6.57
N LYS A 197 -9.67 -25.58 7.27
CA LYS A 197 -8.27 -26.03 7.32
C LYS A 197 -7.58 -26.14 5.95
N CYS A 198 -8.02 -25.35 4.98
CA CYS A 198 -7.46 -25.36 3.62
C CYS A 198 -6.03 -24.82 3.50
N ASN A 199 -5.55 -24.10 4.52
CA ASN A 199 -4.19 -23.56 4.61
C ASN A 199 -3.20 -24.49 5.33
N GLY A 200 -3.54 -25.78 5.50
CA GLY A 200 -2.62 -26.78 6.04
C GLY A 200 -1.68 -27.34 4.98
N GLY A 201 -0.79 -28.25 5.40
CA GLY A 201 0.19 -28.90 4.53
C GLY A 201 1.63 -28.49 4.84
N SER A 202 2.58 -28.88 4.00
CA SER A 202 3.97 -28.44 4.14
C SER A 202 4.08 -26.93 3.95
N VAL A 203 5.02 -26.31 4.66
CA VAL A 203 5.33 -24.89 4.49
C VAL A 203 5.72 -24.59 3.04
N VAL A 204 5.23 -23.47 2.51
CA VAL A 204 5.61 -23.02 1.16
C VAL A 204 7.00 -22.38 1.21
N GLU A 205 7.93 -22.98 0.47
CA GLU A 205 9.26 -22.43 0.23
C GLU A 205 9.42 -22.16 -1.27
N LEU A 206 10.22 -21.14 -1.62
CA LEU A 206 10.46 -20.80 -3.01
C LEU A 206 11.01 -21.98 -3.79
N GLN A 207 11.97 -22.73 -3.23
CA GLN A 207 12.64 -23.86 -3.89
C GLN A 207 11.69 -25.02 -4.23
N ASN A 208 10.55 -25.09 -3.54
CA ASN A 208 9.54 -26.12 -3.75
C ASN A 208 8.55 -25.75 -4.88
N LEU A 209 8.59 -24.50 -5.37
CA LEU A 209 7.76 -24.04 -6.48
C LEU A 209 8.43 -24.37 -7.82
N ALA A 210 7.67 -25.00 -8.73
CA ALA A 210 8.18 -25.35 -10.04
C ALA A 210 8.58 -24.12 -10.87
N LEU A 211 9.67 -24.22 -11.64
CA LEU A 211 10.04 -23.21 -12.63
C LEU A 211 8.94 -23.05 -13.67
N ASN A 212 8.59 -21.80 -14.01
CA ASN A 212 7.53 -21.50 -14.98
C ASN A 212 8.06 -21.10 -16.37
N GLY A 213 9.37 -21.12 -16.57
CA GLY A 213 10.04 -20.84 -17.84
C GLY A 213 10.29 -19.35 -18.15
N LEU A 214 9.77 -18.43 -17.34
CA LEU A 214 10.06 -17.00 -17.45
C LEU A 214 11.37 -16.67 -16.71
N GLN A 215 12.15 -15.73 -17.24
CA GLN A 215 13.25 -15.11 -16.48
C GLN A 215 13.08 -13.60 -16.47
N CYS A 216 13.33 -12.97 -15.32
CA CYS A 216 13.18 -11.53 -15.13
C CYS A 216 14.44 -10.95 -14.50
N TYR A 217 14.71 -9.68 -14.76
CA TYR A 217 15.76 -8.96 -14.04
C TYR A 217 15.36 -8.83 -12.57
N SER A 218 16.35 -8.95 -11.69
CA SER A 218 16.25 -8.98 -10.24
C SER A 218 17.24 -7.98 -9.66
N CYS A 219 16.75 -7.09 -8.81
CA CYS A 219 17.57 -6.17 -8.04
C CYS A 219 16.75 -5.56 -6.90
N GLU A 220 17.45 -5.03 -5.89
CA GLU A 220 16.89 -4.23 -4.81
C GLU A 220 17.89 -3.14 -4.42
N GLY A 221 17.46 -1.88 -4.39
CA GLY A 221 18.34 -0.77 -4.04
C GLY A 221 17.98 0.49 -4.79
N ASN A 222 18.92 1.40 -4.99
CA ASN A 222 18.74 2.56 -5.85
C ASN A 222 19.39 2.33 -7.22
N SER A 223 19.23 3.27 -8.15
CA SER A 223 19.77 3.15 -9.51
C SER A 223 21.30 3.09 -9.59
N THR A 224 22.00 3.48 -8.53
CA THR A 224 23.48 3.49 -8.45
C THR A 224 24.07 2.36 -7.62
N HIS A 225 23.29 1.78 -6.71
CA HIS A 225 23.68 0.78 -5.73
C HIS A 225 22.53 -0.22 -5.55
N GLY A 226 22.78 -1.48 -5.84
CA GLY A 226 21.81 -2.58 -5.78
C GLY A 226 21.04 -2.78 -7.09
N CYS A 227 20.55 -1.71 -7.73
CA CYS A 227 19.82 -1.76 -9.00
C CYS A 227 20.54 -1.05 -10.16
N SER A 228 21.88 -0.98 -10.12
CA SER A 228 22.68 -0.54 -11.27
C SER A 228 22.68 -1.60 -12.38
N ALA A 229 23.10 -1.21 -13.59
CA ALA A 229 23.17 -2.14 -14.73
C ALA A 229 24.10 -3.34 -14.47
N ASP A 230 25.15 -3.15 -13.66
CA ASP A 230 26.14 -4.18 -13.34
C ASP A 230 25.69 -5.10 -12.19
N GLU A 231 24.82 -4.61 -11.31
CA GLU A 231 24.31 -5.38 -10.15
C GLU A 231 22.98 -6.11 -10.46
N THR A 232 22.29 -5.71 -11.52
CA THR A 232 21.03 -6.33 -11.92
C THR A 232 21.29 -7.66 -12.65
N SER A 233 20.72 -8.75 -12.17
CA SER A 233 20.90 -10.09 -12.75
C SER A 233 19.57 -10.74 -13.14
N LEU A 234 19.60 -11.70 -14.06
CA LEU A 234 18.41 -12.49 -14.39
C LEU A 234 18.17 -13.55 -13.31
N THR A 235 16.92 -13.68 -12.89
CA THR A 235 16.44 -14.78 -12.04
C THR A 235 15.36 -15.58 -12.75
N ALA A 236 15.32 -16.90 -12.51
CA ALA A 236 14.31 -17.78 -13.08
C ALA A 236 13.04 -17.75 -12.22
N CYS A 237 11.92 -17.46 -12.86
CA CYS A 237 10.64 -17.32 -12.18
C CYS A 237 10.03 -18.69 -11.82
N GLN A 238 9.36 -18.72 -10.66
CA GLN A 238 8.85 -19.94 -10.04
C GLN A 238 7.36 -19.79 -9.69
N GLY A 239 6.63 -20.91 -9.72
CA GLY A 239 5.22 -21.00 -9.39
C GLY A 239 4.35 -20.01 -10.19
N PRO A 240 3.35 -19.38 -9.55
CA PRO A 240 2.41 -18.47 -10.24
C PRO A 240 3.01 -17.10 -10.56
N MET A 241 4.26 -16.82 -10.18
CA MET A 241 4.91 -15.52 -10.37
C MET A 241 5.43 -15.38 -11.80
N ASN A 242 4.52 -15.13 -12.73
CA ASN A 242 4.72 -15.19 -14.19
C ASN A 242 4.72 -13.82 -14.88
N GLN A 243 4.92 -12.74 -14.12
CA GLN A 243 5.13 -11.38 -14.63
C GLN A 243 6.51 -10.90 -14.23
N CYS A 244 7.19 -10.16 -15.10
CA CYS A 244 8.35 -9.38 -14.68
C CYS A 244 7.86 -8.06 -14.12
N LEU A 245 8.30 -7.74 -12.91
CA LEU A 245 7.95 -6.53 -12.18
C LEU A 245 9.15 -5.59 -12.09
N GLU A 246 8.84 -4.30 -12.16
CA GLU A 246 9.68 -3.20 -11.72
C GLU A 246 8.81 -2.28 -10.89
N ALA A 247 9.26 -1.95 -9.68
CA ALA A 247 8.62 -0.95 -8.86
C ALA A 247 9.64 0.05 -8.33
N THR A 248 9.24 1.31 -8.30
CA THR A 248 10.01 2.42 -7.74
C THR A 248 9.18 3.15 -6.70
N GLY A 249 9.82 3.63 -5.64
CA GLY A 249 9.16 4.40 -4.58
C GLY A 249 10.18 5.03 -3.66
N THR A 250 9.72 5.66 -2.59
CA THR A 250 10.57 6.26 -1.56
C THR A 250 10.52 5.41 -0.28
N ASN A 251 11.68 5.17 0.32
CA ASN A 251 11.75 4.63 1.68
C ASN A 251 11.74 5.80 2.70
N GLY A 252 11.12 5.59 3.87
CA GLY A 252 10.86 6.65 4.85
C GLY A 252 12.09 7.29 5.52
N LEU A 253 13.32 6.93 5.13
CA LEU A 253 14.57 7.29 5.80
C LEU A 253 15.39 8.39 5.10
N GLY A 254 14.94 8.97 3.98
CA GLY A 254 15.64 10.15 3.42
C GLY A 254 15.50 10.40 1.92
N ASN A 255 14.36 10.09 1.31
CA ASN A 255 14.10 10.32 -0.12
C ASN A 255 15.04 9.64 -1.16
N PRO A 256 15.81 8.56 -0.90
CA PRO A 256 16.40 7.83 -2.02
C PRO A 256 15.28 7.09 -2.77
N ILE A 257 15.26 7.23 -4.09
CA ILE A 257 14.43 6.39 -4.95
C ILE A 257 14.91 4.96 -4.78
N TYR A 258 14.05 4.11 -4.21
CA TYR A 258 14.26 2.68 -4.08
C TYR A 258 13.55 1.98 -5.22
N THR A 259 14.26 1.06 -5.85
CA THR A 259 13.84 0.26 -6.99
C THR A 259 13.89 -1.21 -6.59
N VAL A 260 12.87 -1.96 -6.96
CA VAL A 260 12.83 -3.41 -6.84
C VAL A 260 12.41 -4.02 -8.17
N ARG A 261 13.15 -5.03 -8.61
CA ARG A 261 12.85 -5.84 -9.80
C ARG A 261 12.76 -7.31 -9.42
N GLY A 262 11.89 -8.06 -10.08
CA GLY A 262 11.75 -9.49 -9.86
C GLY A 262 10.58 -10.12 -10.61
N CYS A 263 10.20 -11.32 -10.20
CA CYS A 263 9.06 -12.05 -10.71
C CYS A 263 7.85 -11.84 -9.77
N ALA A 264 6.68 -11.59 -10.33
CA ALA A 264 5.47 -11.31 -9.56
C ALA A 264 4.25 -12.05 -10.13
N THR A 265 3.22 -12.26 -9.29
CA THR A 265 1.89 -12.63 -9.79
C THR A 265 1.20 -11.40 -10.40
N PRO A 266 0.23 -11.58 -11.32
CA PRO A 266 -0.55 -10.44 -11.84
C PRO A 266 -1.27 -9.64 -10.74
N SER A 267 -1.75 -10.32 -9.69
CA SER A 267 -2.38 -9.71 -8.52
C SER A 267 -1.42 -8.82 -7.73
N TRP A 268 -0.14 -9.18 -7.66
CA TRP A 268 0.89 -8.38 -7.00
C TRP A 268 1.17 -7.07 -7.74
N CYS A 269 1.08 -7.08 -9.08
CA CYS A 269 1.28 -5.88 -9.92
C CYS A 269 0.18 -4.83 -9.78
N GLN A 270 -1.05 -5.26 -9.45
CA GLN A 270 -2.22 -4.37 -9.36
C GLN A 270 -2.48 -3.89 -7.93
N SER A 271 -1.84 -4.53 -6.96
CA SER A 271 -2.08 -4.32 -5.55
C SER A 271 -0.95 -3.52 -4.92
N LEU A 272 -1.24 -2.96 -3.76
CA LEU A 272 -0.32 -2.18 -2.95
C LEU A 272 0.61 -3.08 -2.11
N HIS A 273 0.69 -4.38 -2.42
CA HIS A 273 1.58 -5.34 -1.77
C HIS A 273 3.04 -4.92 -1.78
N VAL A 274 3.48 -4.28 -2.87
CA VAL A 274 4.83 -3.73 -3.01
C VAL A 274 5.11 -2.64 -1.97
N ALA A 275 4.10 -1.92 -1.49
CA ALA A 275 4.26 -0.89 -0.46
C ALA A 275 4.53 -1.49 0.92
N GLU A 276 3.94 -2.65 1.17
CA GLU A 276 3.89 -3.29 2.48
C GLU A 276 5.04 -4.28 2.68
N ALA A 277 5.28 -5.14 1.69
CA ALA A 277 6.64 -5.61 1.46
C ALA A 277 7.54 -4.38 1.24
N PHE A 278 8.85 -4.33 1.38
CA PHE A 278 9.68 -3.14 1.05
C PHE A 278 9.41 -1.78 1.76
N SER A 279 8.28 -1.54 2.44
CA SER A 279 7.98 -0.29 3.16
C SER A 279 8.13 0.98 2.30
N LEU A 280 7.55 0.94 1.10
CA LEU A 280 7.64 2.02 0.10
C LEU A 280 6.39 2.89 0.07
N THR A 281 6.59 4.16 -0.27
CA THR A 281 5.53 5.15 -0.53
C THR A 281 5.74 5.80 -1.89
N HIS A 282 4.72 6.48 -2.42
CA HIS A 282 4.77 7.13 -3.75
C HIS A 282 5.12 6.14 -4.86
N LEU A 283 4.44 4.99 -4.85
CA LEU A 283 4.78 3.87 -5.70
C LEU A 283 4.46 4.09 -7.16
N ASN A 284 5.38 3.65 -8.01
CA ASN A 284 5.15 3.41 -9.42
C ASN A 284 5.52 1.95 -9.73
N VAL A 285 4.51 1.16 -10.10
CA VAL A 285 4.65 -0.26 -10.41
C VAL A 285 4.41 -0.47 -11.89
N SER A 286 5.31 -1.21 -12.54
CA SER A 286 5.14 -1.67 -13.90
C SER A 286 5.39 -3.16 -13.99
N CYS A 287 4.53 -3.83 -14.76
CA CYS A 287 4.67 -5.26 -15.03
C CYS A 287 4.56 -5.52 -16.53
N CYS A 288 5.27 -6.55 -16.98
CA CYS A 288 5.27 -6.99 -18.36
C CYS A 288 5.40 -8.51 -18.46
N THR A 289 4.93 -9.04 -19.58
CA THR A 289 5.08 -10.45 -19.94
C THR A 289 6.24 -10.62 -20.91
N GLY A 290 6.98 -11.71 -20.76
CA GLY A 290 8.11 -12.07 -21.62
C GLY A 290 9.46 -11.93 -20.93
N THR A 291 10.37 -12.83 -21.28
CA THR A 291 11.68 -12.93 -20.63
C THR A 291 12.48 -11.64 -20.72
N GLY A 292 12.96 -11.15 -19.58
CA GLY A 292 13.81 -9.97 -19.46
C GLY A 292 13.15 -8.65 -19.86
N CYS A 293 11.81 -8.58 -19.92
CA CYS A 293 11.12 -7.37 -20.37
C CYS A 293 11.27 -6.17 -19.41
N ASN A 294 11.60 -6.43 -18.13
CA ASN A 294 11.91 -5.45 -17.09
C ASN A 294 13.40 -5.08 -17.04
N ASN A 295 14.05 -4.93 -18.20
CA ASN A 295 15.46 -4.55 -18.29
C ASN A 295 15.65 -3.05 -17.98
N PRO A 296 16.60 -2.66 -17.10
CA PRO A 296 16.88 -1.25 -16.80
C PRO A 296 17.26 -0.40 -18.04
N LEU A 297 17.83 -0.99 -19.08
CA LEU A 297 18.18 -0.25 -20.31
C LEU A 297 16.96 0.24 -21.11
N ARG A 298 15.76 -0.27 -20.83
CA ARG A 298 14.51 0.24 -21.41
C ARG A 298 14.00 1.51 -20.72
N ASP A 299 14.52 1.85 -19.55
CA ASP A 299 14.10 3.04 -18.79
C ASP A 299 14.48 4.35 -19.51
N HIS A 300 15.50 4.29 -20.39
CA HIS A 300 16.00 5.43 -21.17
C HIS A 300 15.24 5.71 -22.47
N GLN A 301 14.30 4.85 -22.87
CA GLN A 301 13.39 5.18 -23.97
C GLN A 301 12.12 5.81 -23.36
N PRO A 302 11.88 7.14 -23.51
CA PRO A 302 10.56 7.67 -23.25
C PRO A 302 9.57 6.85 -24.08
N ARG A 303 8.52 6.33 -23.44
CA ARG A 303 7.44 5.59 -24.07
C ARG A 303 6.87 6.41 -25.25
N MET A 304 7.43 6.24 -26.45
CA MET A 304 6.75 6.53 -27.71
C MET A 304 5.78 5.37 -27.97
N GLY A 305 4.81 5.21 -27.07
CA GLY A 305 3.59 4.46 -27.30
C GLY A 305 2.57 5.44 -27.83
N GLY A 306 2.39 5.47 -29.15
CA GLY A 306 1.44 6.33 -29.83
C GLY A 306 0.01 6.10 -29.31
N ALA A 307 -0.55 7.12 -28.68
CA ALA A 307 -2.00 7.28 -28.67
C ALA A 307 -2.46 7.51 -30.13
N PRO A 308 -3.61 6.95 -30.57
CA PRO A 308 -4.20 7.34 -31.83
C PRO A 308 -4.42 8.85 -31.80
N ARG A 309 -3.91 9.57 -32.80
CA ARG A 309 -4.22 10.98 -33.02
C ARG A 309 -5.74 11.17 -32.89
N PRO A 310 -6.22 12.03 -31.98
CA PRO A 310 -7.55 12.60 -32.15
C PRO A 310 -7.52 13.37 -33.47
N GLY A 311 -8.45 13.05 -34.38
CA GLY A 311 -8.65 13.79 -35.61
C GLY A 311 -8.82 15.29 -35.31
N PRO A 312 -8.52 16.17 -36.28
CA PRO A 312 -8.53 17.61 -36.05
C PRO A 312 -9.94 18.06 -35.65
N ALA A 313 -10.08 18.48 -34.40
CA ALA A 313 -11.24 19.21 -33.95
C ALA A 313 -11.22 20.58 -34.62
N HIS A 314 -12.07 20.76 -35.63
CA HIS A 314 -12.39 22.06 -36.20
C HIS A 314 -13.07 22.92 -35.13
N LEU A 315 -12.30 23.69 -34.38
CA LEU A 315 -12.82 24.76 -33.54
C LEU A 315 -12.98 26.03 -34.39
N SER A 316 -14.20 26.21 -34.86
CA SER A 316 -14.71 27.42 -35.51
C SER A 316 -14.65 28.59 -34.54
N LEU A 317 -13.71 29.51 -34.78
CA LEU A 317 -13.59 30.77 -34.05
C LEU A 317 -14.53 31.80 -34.72
N THR A 318 -15.80 31.84 -34.33
CA THR A 318 -16.69 32.93 -34.71
C THR A 318 -16.76 33.94 -33.57
N THR A 319 -15.95 34.99 -33.72
CA THR A 319 -15.90 36.20 -32.93
C THR A 319 -17.18 37.01 -33.11
N THR A 320 -17.96 37.22 -32.06
CA THR A 320 -19.05 38.22 -32.03
C THR A 320 -18.67 39.34 -31.08
N LEU A 321 -18.35 40.50 -31.66
CA LEU A 321 -18.00 41.74 -31.00
C LEU A 321 -19.17 42.73 -31.17
N LEU A 322 -19.77 43.17 -30.07
CA LEU A 322 -20.80 44.21 -29.96
C LEU A 322 -20.57 44.87 -28.57
N ILE A 323 -20.52 46.18 -28.31
CA ILE A 323 -21.09 47.37 -28.97
C ILE A 323 -20.40 48.64 -28.41
N THR A 324 -20.13 49.59 -29.31
CA THR A 324 -20.10 51.08 -29.24
C THR A 324 -19.75 51.86 -27.94
N ALA A 325 -18.93 52.91 -28.10
CA ALA A 325 -19.35 54.30 -27.92
C ALA A 325 -18.37 55.28 -28.62
N ARG A 326 -18.90 56.11 -29.53
CA ARG A 326 -18.24 57.29 -30.11
C ARG A 326 -18.39 58.49 -29.16
N LEU A 327 -17.43 59.42 -29.14
CA LEU A 327 -17.57 60.82 -29.63
C LEU A 327 -16.52 61.77 -29.02
N TRP A 328 -15.90 62.56 -29.91
CA TRP A 328 -15.16 63.84 -29.73
C TRP A 328 -13.73 63.70 -29.18
N GLY A 329 -12.68 64.32 -29.71
CA GLY A 329 -12.47 65.32 -30.76
C GLY A 329 -11.08 65.96 -30.55
N GLY A 330 -10.39 66.38 -31.63
CA GLY A 330 -9.21 67.27 -31.61
C GLY A 330 -7.84 66.60 -31.39
N THR A 331 -6.99 66.46 -32.41
CA THR A 331 -5.95 67.40 -32.90
C THR A 331 -4.57 67.28 -32.22
N LEU A 332 -3.60 66.89 -33.07
CA LEU A 332 -2.27 67.47 -33.28
C LEU A 332 -1.16 67.31 -32.22
N LEU A 333 -0.13 66.57 -32.67
CA LEU A 333 1.31 66.89 -32.69
C LEU A 333 1.99 67.34 -31.38
N TRP A 334 3.08 66.66 -31.03
CA TRP A 334 4.38 67.29 -30.77
C TRP A 334 5.54 66.28 -30.91
N THR A 335 6.54 66.75 -31.68
CA THR A 335 7.92 66.29 -31.95
C THR A 335 8.15 64.87 -32.47
#